data_AF-A0A1G8GS88-F1
#
_entry.id   AF-A0A1G8GS88-F1
#
_cell.length_a   1.000
_cell.length_b   1.000
_cell.length_c   1.000
_cell.angle_alpha   90.00
_cell.angle_beta   90.00
_cell.angle_gamma   90.00
#
_symmetry.space_group_name_H-M   'P 1'
#
loop_
_entity.id
_entity.type
_entity.pdbx_description
1 polymer ?
#
loop_
_entity_poly.entity_id
_entity_poly.type
_entity_poly.pdbx_seq_one_letter_code
_entity_poly.pdbx_strand_id
1 'polypeptide(L)'
;MPTTNLKFLSTVMWDGRETTLMPGSSDCIRGISTCFSPVSFGLSTQANHATLGHAEALRELTDDERKEIVSFESGLFTAQIQHNDAGNLTAMEAHGGPEALLKQDYYFVINNTLAGDYLTGVAFNPKIMSLYDSWSSFKPNKSSDSVTNARAAIVRGQALFNTKSIQISSVKGINDDFNIDVLPGICTTCHNTPNSDNHLTPMRCLWILVLLMHRVVHRICHCIIH
;
A
#
# COMPACT_ATOMS: atom_id res chain seq x y z
N MET A 1 12.70 1.74 -3.97
CA MET A 1 11.33 2.29 -4.04
C MET A 1 10.59 1.53 -5.13
N PRO A 2 9.28 1.28 -5.05
CA PRO A 2 8.54 0.78 -6.21
C PRO A 2 8.73 1.73 -7.40
N THR A 3 8.64 1.20 -8.63
CA THR A 3 8.76 1.98 -9.87
C THR A 3 7.41 2.40 -10.46
N THR A 4 6.31 1.89 -9.89
CA THR A 4 4.92 2.16 -10.27
C THR A 4 4.04 2.11 -9.02
N ASN A 5 2.76 2.45 -9.14
CA ASN A 5 1.81 2.56 -8.03
C ASN A 5 2.21 3.63 -7.00
N LEU A 6 2.99 4.66 -7.41
CA LEU A 6 3.49 5.69 -6.50
C LEU A 6 2.38 6.57 -5.91
N LYS A 7 1.23 6.66 -6.58
CA LYS A 7 0.02 7.33 -6.09
C LYS A 7 -0.34 6.90 -4.66
N PHE A 8 -0.06 5.66 -4.28
CA PHE A 8 -0.45 5.09 -3.00
C PHE A 8 0.60 5.26 -1.91
N LEU A 9 1.76 5.86 -2.21
CA LEU A 9 2.84 6.03 -1.25
C LEU A 9 2.50 7.09 -0.20
N SER A 10 2.97 6.84 1.02
CA SER A 10 3.02 7.81 2.12
C SER A 10 4.46 8.22 2.46
N THR A 11 5.46 7.59 1.83
CA THR A 11 6.88 7.86 2.02
C THR A 11 7.65 7.80 0.70
N VAL A 12 8.69 8.62 0.59
CA VAL A 12 9.67 8.59 -0.50
C VAL A 12 10.98 7.99 0.03
N MET A 13 11.54 7.06 -0.76
CA MET A 13 12.63 6.14 -0.39
C MET A 13 12.25 5.09 0.66
N TRP A 14 12.93 3.95 0.62
CA TRP A 14 12.60 2.79 1.47
C TRP A 14 12.79 3.06 2.98
N ASP A 15 13.65 4.00 3.33
CA ASP A 15 13.93 4.45 4.69
C ASP A 15 13.23 5.76 5.07
N GLY A 16 12.44 6.31 4.14
CA GLY A 16 11.71 7.57 4.32
C GLY A 16 12.60 8.82 4.31
N ARG A 17 13.87 8.74 3.93
CA ARG A 17 14.81 9.89 4.03
C ARG A 17 14.41 11.12 3.19
N GLU A 18 13.60 10.93 2.14
CA GLU A 18 13.04 12.00 1.31
C GLU A 18 11.61 12.39 1.74
N THR A 19 11.13 11.84 2.86
CA THR A 19 9.83 12.17 3.46
C THR A 19 10.05 13.26 4.51
N THR A 20 10.10 14.51 4.05
CA THR A 20 10.40 15.68 4.88
C THR A 20 9.16 16.22 5.58
N LEU A 21 9.33 17.22 6.45
CA LEU A 21 8.25 17.92 7.12
C LEU A 21 8.02 19.27 6.45
N MET A 22 6.76 19.67 6.29
CA MET A 22 6.37 20.94 5.67
C MET A 22 5.30 21.64 6.52
N PRO A 23 5.61 22.82 7.10
CA PRO A 23 4.62 23.64 7.78
C PRO A 23 3.45 23.99 6.84
N GLY A 24 2.22 23.80 7.31
CA GLY A 24 1.02 24.11 6.53
C GLY A 24 0.63 23.07 5.47
N SER A 25 1.34 21.95 5.37
CA SER A 25 0.89 20.81 4.56
C SER A 25 -0.44 20.25 5.08
N SER A 26 -1.23 19.62 4.19
CA SER A 26 -2.43 18.87 4.54
C SER A 26 -2.15 17.45 5.03
N ASP A 27 -0.94 16.94 4.80
CA ASP A 27 -0.54 15.57 5.14
C ASP A 27 -0.14 15.49 6.62
N CYS A 28 -1.14 15.68 7.47
CA CYS A 28 -1.00 15.79 8.92
C CYS A 28 -1.65 14.61 9.63
N ILE A 29 -1.00 14.14 10.68
CA ILE A 29 -1.66 13.31 11.68
C ILE A 29 -2.38 14.26 12.67
N ARG A 30 -3.71 14.21 12.71
CA ARG A 30 -4.59 14.78 13.75
C ARG A 30 -3.94 14.72 15.13
N GLY A 31 -3.88 15.88 15.79
CA GLY A 31 -3.24 16.05 17.10
C GLY A 31 -1.75 16.37 17.04
N ILE A 32 -1.12 16.31 15.86
CA ILE A 32 0.27 16.70 15.63
C ILE A 32 0.31 18.01 14.83
N SER A 33 1.10 18.98 15.29
CA SER A 33 1.26 20.29 14.66
C SER A 33 2.22 20.30 13.47
N THR A 34 3.09 19.29 13.39
CA THR A 34 4.14 19.18 12.39
C THR A 34 3.73 18.14 11.35
N CYS A 35 3.48 18.59 10.13
CA CYS A 35 2.93 17.77 9.05
C CYS A 35 4.02 17.34 8.07
N PHE A 36 3.77 16.24 7.35
CA PHE A 36 4.66 15.74 6.33
C PHE A 36 4.54 16.56 5.05
N SER A 37 5.63 16.73 4.33
CA SER A 37 5.60 17.18 2.94
C SER A 37 4.81 16.18 2.11
N PRO A 38 3.99 16.62 1.14
CA PRO A 38 3.34 15.70 0.22
C PRO A 38 4.35 14.81 -0.50
N VAL A 39 4.00 13.56 -0.80
CA VAL A 39 4.88 12.64 -1.53
C VAL A 39 5.33 13.23 -2.87
N SER A 40 4.47 13.99 -3.54
CA SER A 40 4.81 14.72 -4.77
C SER A 40 5.97 15.69 -4.61
N PHE A 41 6.14 16.31 -3.43
CA PHE A 41 7.27 17.17 -3.13
C PHE A 41 8.59 16.38 -3.02
N GLY A 42 8.55 15.24 -2.34
CA GLY A 42 9.71 14.35 -2.22
C GLY A 42 10.13 13.75 -3.56
N LEU A 43 9.16 13.32 -4.38
CA LEU A 43 9.41 12.84 -5.74
C LEU A 43 10.00 13.95 -6.63
N SER A 44 9.44 15.16 -6.58
CA SER A 44 9.96 16.34 -7.30
C SER A 44 11.42 16.65 -6.93
N THR A 45 11.75 16.58 -5.65
CA THR A 45 13.12 16.78 -5.15
C THR A 45 14.05 15.68 -5.64
N GLN A 46 13.62 14.41 -5.58
CA GLN A 46 14.41 13.28 -6.08
C GLN A 46 14.65 13.36 -7.59
N ALA A 47 13.64 13.71 -8.38
CA ALA A 47 13.77 13.88 -9.82
C ALA A 47 14.82 14.93 -10.17
N ASN A 48 14.83 16.05 -9.45
CA ASN A 48 15.84 17.09 -9.63
C ASN A 48 17.25 16.62 -9.25
N HIS A 49 17.40 15.98 -8.09
CA HIS A 49 18.70 15.45 -7.64
C HIS A 49 19.25 14.38 -8.59
N ALA A 50 18.39 13.49 -9.09
CA ALA A 50 18.78 12.49 -10.08
C ALA A 50 19.23 13.14 -11.40
N THR A 51 18.54 14.19 -11.84
CA THR A 51 18.90 14.91 -13.07
C THR A 51 20.25 15.62 -12.94
N LEU A 52 20.51 16.28 -11.82
CA LEU A 52 21.80 16.93 -11.57
C LEU A 52 22.94 15.92 -11.35
N GLY A 53 22.70 14.88 -10.56
CA GLY A 53 23.75 13.97 -10.08
C GLY A 53 24.03 12.78 -11.00
N HIS A 54 22.99 12.20 -11.62
CA HIS A 54 23.14 11.03 -12.49
C HIS A 54 23.17 11.38 -13.97
N ALA A 55 22.34 12.34 -14.40
CA ALA A 55 22.32 12.80 -15.78
C ALA A 55 23.28 13.98 -16.04
N GLU A 56 24.00 14.43 -15.01
CA GLU A 56 24.99 15.52 -15.07
C GLU A 56 24.42 16.81 -15.70
N ALA A 57 23.14 17.10 -15.44
CA ALA A 57 22.51 18.29 -15.99
C ALA A 57 23.18 19.57 -15.49
N LEU A 58 23.36 20.53 -16.40
CA LEU A 58 24.00 21.82 -16.12
C LEU A 58 23.12 22.79 -15.32
N ARG A 59 21.83 22.49 -15.18
CA ARG A 59 20.87 23.27 -14.40
C ARG A 59 19.88 22.35 -13.71
N GLU A 60 19.24 22.89 -12.68
CA GLU A 60 18.06 22.28 -12.09
C GLU A 60 16.92 22.18 -13.09
N LEU A 61 16.06 21.18 -12.89
CA LEU A 61 14.75 21.11 -13.51
C LEU A 61 13.91 22.31 -13.05
N THR A 62 13.20 22.91 -13.99
CA THR A 62 12.14 23.90 -13.71
C THR A 62 10.98 23.23 -12.97
N ASP A 63 10.18 24.03 -12.27
CA ASP A 63 9.03 23.51 -11.53
C ASP A 63 8.03 22.78 -12.45
N ASP A 64 7.86 23.23 -13.68
CA ASP A 64 6.95 22.59 -14.64
C ASP A 64 7.52 21.26 -15.15
N GLU A 65 8.82 21.17 -15.43
CA GLU A 65 9.48 19.89 -15.73
C GLU A 65 9.33 18.89 -14.56
N ARG A 66 9.53 19.37 -13.31
CA ARG A 66 9.36 18.52 -12.12
C ARG A 66 7.92 18.04 -11.97
N LYS A 67 6.92 18.91 -12.18
CA LYS A 67 5.50 18.53 -12.13
C LYS A 67 5.16 17.48 -13.18
N GLU A 68 5.64 17.64 -14.42
CA GLU A 68 5.41 16.66 -15.49
C GLU A 68 6.03 15.29 -15.15
N ILE A 69 7.26 15.27 -14.61
CA ILE A 69 7.90 14.04 -14.15
C ILE A 69 7.09 13.37 -13.04
N VAL A 70 6.72 14.12 -11.99
CA VAL A 70 5.95 13.57 -10.86
C VAL A 70 4.57 13.09 -11.31
N SER A 71 3.93 13.79 -12.25
CA SER A 71 2.66 13.37 -12.87
C SER A 71 2.82 12.06 -13.62
N PHE A 72 3.86 11.94 -14.44
CA PHE A 72 4.20 10.69 -15.12
C PHE A 72 4.43 9.55 -14.12
N GLU A 73 5.32 9.73 -13.15
CA GLU A 73 5.66 8.72 -12.14
C GLU A 73 4.45 8.27 -11.32
N SER A 74 3.59 9.22 -10.92
CA SER A 74 2.37 8.94 -10.14
C SER A 74 1.24 8.35 -10.98
N GLY A 75 1.31 8.49 -12.31
CA GLY A 75 0.36 7.93 -13.27
C GLY A 75 0.66 6.51 -13.72
N LEU A 76 1.80 5.92 -13.32
CA LEU A 76 2.14 4.54 -13.67
C LEU A 76 1.50 3.54 -12.70
N PHE A 77 0.70 2.62 -13.23
CA PHE A 77 0.07 1.54 -12.46
C PHE A 77 0.45 0.17 -12.99
N THR A 78 0.78 -0.75 -12.09
CA THR A 78 1.02 -2.15 -12.44
C THR A 78 0.35 -3.10 -11.46
N ALA A 79 -0.25 -4.16 -11.99
CA ALA A 79 -0.76 -5.28 -11.23
C ALA A 79 -0.90 -6.50 -12.15
N GLN A 80 -0.94 -7.69 -11.55
CA GLN A 80 -1.15 -8.91 -12.32
C GLN A 80 -2.57 -8.96 -12.87
N ILE A 81 -2.70 -9.33 -14.15
CA ILE A 81 -3.99 -9.56 -14.82
C ILE A 81 -4.30 -11.05 -14.99
N GLN A 82 -3.31 -11.92 -14.82
CA GLN A 82 -3.41 -13.36 -15.06
C GLN A 82 -2.67 -14.12 -13.96
N HIS A 83 -3.30 -15.17 -13.45
CA HIS A 83 -2.70 -16.16 -12.57
C HIS A 83 -2.69 -17.53 -13.25
N ASN A 84 -1.66 -18.33 -13.03
CA ASN A 84 -1.51 -19.64 -13.67
C ASN A 84 -2.73 -20.55 -13.43
N ASP A 85 -3.15 -20.69 -12.17
CA ASP A 85 -4.27 -21.56 -11.81
C ASP A 85 -5.64 -20.85 -11.80
N ALA A 86 -5.71 -19.57 -11.46
CA ALA A 86 -6.97 -18.83 -11.32
C ALA A 86 -7.43 -18.14 -12.62
N GLY A 87 -6.60 -18.20 -13.67
CA GLY A 87 -6.91 -17.59 -14.95
C GLY A 87 -6.84 -16.06 -14.93
N ASN A 88 -7.69 -15.43 -15.74
CA ASN A 88 -7.84 -13.98 -15.78
C ASN A 88 -8.38 -13.46 -14.43
N LEU A 89 -7.66 -12.50 -13.83
CA LEU A 89 -7.96 -11.88 -12.53
C LEU A 89 -9.00 -10.77 -12.60
N THR A 90 -9.45 -10.39 -13.79
CA THR A 90 -10.58 -9.47 -14.02
C THR A 90 -11.88 -10.20 -14.38
N ALA A 91 -11.82 -11.53 -14.52
CA ALA A 91 -12.97 -12.31 -14.93
C ALA A 91 -14.06 -12.33 -13.85
N MET A 92 -15.33 -12.41 -14.29
CA MET A 92 -16.50 -12.53 -13.42
C MET A 92 -16.53 -11.40 -12.37
N GLU A 93 -16.36 -10.17 -12.85
CA GLU A 93 -16.46 -8.95 -12.03
C GLU A 93 -15.41 -8.84 -10.92
N ALA A 94 -14.30 -9.57 -11.02
CA ALA A 94 -13.14 -9.28 -10.18
C ALA A 94 -12.41 -8.04 -10.70
N HIS A 95 -11.73 -7.37 -9.79
CA HIS A 95 -11.03 -6.12 -10.03
C HIS A 95 -9.52 -6.27 -9.91
N GLY A 96 -8.98 -7.43 -10.29
CA GLY A 96 -7.52 -7.56 -10.46
C GLY A 96 -6.98 -6.62 -11.54
N GLY A 97 -5.66 -6.57 -11.68
CA GLY A 97 -5.02 -5.75 -12.71
C GLY A 97 -4.98 -4.24 -12.41
N PRO A 98 -4.29 -3.47 -13.28
CA PRO A 98 -3.96 -2.07 -13.00
C PRO A 98 -5.13 -1.09 -13.19
N GLU A 99 -6.15 -1.45 -13.98
CA GLU A 99 -7.29 -0.56 -14.27
C GLU A 99 -8.12 -0.23 -13.02
N ALA A 100 -8.27 -1.20 -12.12
CA ALA A 100 -8.94 -0.98 -10.84
C ALA A 100 -8.13 -0.05 -9.94
N LEU A 101 -6.80 -0.21 -9.91
CA LEU A 101 -5.89 0.65 -9.14
C LEU A 101 -5.91 2.10 -9.64
N LEU A 102 -5.99 2.32 -10.96
CA LEU A 102 -6.10 3.67 -11.52
C LEU A 102 -7.30 4.44 -10.91
N LYS A 103 -8.42 3.75 -10.71
CA LYS A 103 -9.68 4.29 -10.17
C LYS A 103 -9.75 4.27 -8.64
N GLN A 104 -8.79 3.66 -7.97
CA GLN A 104 -8.78 3.55 -6.52
C GLN A 104 -8.55 4.92 -5.90
N ASP A 105 -9.50 5.35 -5.06
CA ASP A 105 -9.36 6.56 -4.26
C ASP A 105 -8.22 6.42 -3.25
N TYR A 106 -7.46 7.49 -3.13
CA TYR A 106 -6.35 7.59 -2.21
C TYR A 106 -6.12 9.04 -1.81
N TYR A 107 -5.87 9.22 -0.52
CA TYR A 107 -5.17 10.37 0.05
C TYR A 107 -4.51 9.91 1.34
N PHE A 108 -3.55 10.72 1.80
CA PHE A 108 -2.90 10.51 3.09
C PHE A 108 -3.96 10.26 4.18
N VAL A 109 -3.77 9.22 5.01
CA VAL A 109 -4.67 8.86 6.12
C VAL A 109 -6.16 8.60 5.79
N ILE A 110 -6.50 8.20 4.56
CA ILE A 110 -7.88 7.80 4.15
C ILE A 110 -8.53 6.70 5.01
N ASN A 111 -7.74 5.82 5.64
CA ASN A 111 -8.22 4.72 6.46
C ASN A 111 -7.22 4.36 7.58
N ASN A 112 -6.77 5.35 8.34
CA ASN A 112 -5.79 5.12 9.40
C ASN A 112 -6.36 4.21 10.51
N THR A 113 -5.51 3.34 11.04
CA THR A 113 -5.93 2.30 12.00
C THR A 113 -6.42 2.85 13.35
N LEU A 114 -5.91 4.01 13.79
CA LEU A 114 -6.22 4.57 15.10
C LEU A 114 -7.44 5.50 15.06
N ALA A 115 -7.55 6.34 14.03
CA ALA A 115 -8.59 7.36 13.97
C ALA A 115 -9.48 7.30 12.72
N GLY A 116 -9.34 6.25 11.90
CA GLY A 116 -10.10 6.09 10.66
C GLY A 116 -9.69 7.07 9.57
N ASP A 117 -10.66 7.52 8.80
CA ASP A 117 -10.48 8.57 7.80
C ASP A 117 -10.38 9.94 8.47
N TYR A 118 -9.25 10.64 8.29
CA TYR A 118 -9.03 11.91 8.96
C TYR A 118 -9.84 13.05 8.35
N LEU A 119 -10.21 12.95 7.06
CA LEU A 119 -10.96 13.98 6.35
C LEU A 119 -12.47 13.84 6.60
N THR A 120 -13.00 12.61 6.51
CA THR A 120 -14.44 12.38 6.64
C THR A 120 -14.88 12.00 8.06
N GLY A 121 -13.94 11.53 8.90
CA GLY A 121 -14.24 11.03 10.24
C GLY A 121 -14.84 9.61 10.27
N VAL A 122 -14.95 8.94 9.12
CA VAL A 122 -15.37 7.54 9.04
C VAL A 122 -14.39 6.66 9.83
N ALA A 123 -14.89 5.74 10.65
CA ALA A 123 -14.06 4.85 11.43
C ALA A 123 -13.21 3.92 10.56
N PHE A 124 -12.10 3.43 11.10
CA PHE A 124 -11.24 2.46 10.44
C PHE A 124 -12.04 1.25 9.92
N ASN A 125 -11.89 0.97 8.62
CA ASN A 125 -12.45 -0.21 8.00
C ASN A 125 -11.34 -1.27 7.83
N PRO A 126 -11.43 -2.42 8.51
CA PRO A 126 -10.46 -3.49 8.36
C PRO A 126 -10.58 -4.24 7.03
N LYS A 127 -11.71 -4.10 6.30
CA LYS A 127 -11.95 -4.73 5.00
C LYS A 127 -11.51 -3.82 3.86
N ILE A 128 -10.20 -3.75 3.63
CA ILE A 128 -9.60 -2.86 2.61
C ILE A 128 -9.19 -3.58 1.32
N MET A 129 -9.13 -4.91 1.35
CA MET A 129 -9.02 -5.73 0.15
C MET A 129 -10.41 -6.24 -0.23
N SER A 130 -10.91 -5.79 -1.38
CA SER A 130 -12.23 -6.18 -1.89
C SER A 130 -12.22 -6.59 -3.36
N LEU A 131 -11.05 -6.59 -4.00
CA LEU A 131 -10.88 -6.85 -5.44
C LEU A 131 -11.53 -8.15 -5.93
N TYR A 132 -11.65 -9.15 -5.06
CA TYR A 132 -12.15 -10.48 -5.40
C TYR A 132 -13.47 -10.84 -4.70
N ASP A 133 -14.20 -9.87 -4.15
CA ASP A 133 -15.47 -10.14 -3.45
C ASP A 133 -16.52 -10.84 -4.35
N SER A 134 -16.52 -10.55 -5.65
CA SER A 134 -17.38 -11.21 -6.66
C SER A 134 -17.16 -12.72 -6.76
N TRP A 135 -15.99 -13.21 -6.34
CA TRP A 135 -15.65 -14.64 -6.34
C TRP A 135 -16.06 -15.37 -5.05
N SER A 136 -16.69 -14.68 -4.09
CA SER A 136 -17.10 -15.25 -2.80
C SER A 136 -18.08 -16.43 -2.91
N SER A 137 -18.78 -16.56 -4.03
CA SER A 137 -19.70 -17.67 -4.30
C SER A 137 -18.99 -18.99 -4.63
N PHE A 138 -17.69 -18.99 -4.94
CA PHE A 138 -16.96 -20.21 -5.27
C PHE A 138 -16.74 -21.10 -4.07
N LYS A 139 -17.36 -22.29 -4.12
CA LYS A 139 -17.14 -23.36 -3.16
C LYS A 139 -16.02 -24.28 -3.66
N PRO A 140 -15.05 -24.65 -2.81
CA PRO A 140 -14.06 -25.65 -3.16
C PRO A 140 -14.76 -26.94 -3.63
N ASN A 141 -14.38 -27.45 -4.79
CA ASN A 141 -14.82 -28.75 -5.28
C ASN A 141 -13.69 -29.79 -5.11
N LYS A 142 -14.03 -31.08 -5.21
CA LYS A 142 -13.06 -32.18 -5.01
C LYS A 142 -12.02 -32.33 -6.14
N SER A 143 -12.12 -31.57 -7.23
CA SER A 143 -11.14 -31.61 -8.32
C SER A 143 -9.95 -30.71 -7.96
N SER A 144 -8.76 -31.29 -7.80
CA SER A 144 -7.55 -30.58 -7.37
C SER A 144 -7.17 -29.40 -8.27
N ASP A 145 -7.53 -29.47 -9.56
CA ASP A 145 -6.98 -28.59 -10.62
C ASP A 145 -8.05 -27.65 -11.20
N SER A 146 -9.04 -27.25 -10.41
CA SER A 146 -10.07 -26.34 -10.89
C SER A 146 -9.70 -24.87 -10.68
N VAL A 147 -9.86 -24.06 -11.74
CA VAL A 147 -9.80 -22.59 -11.68
C VAL A 147 -10.65 -22.04 -10.54
N THR A 148 -11.81 -22.66 -10.29
CA THR A 148 -12.71 -22.37 -9.18
C THR A 148 -12.02 -22.52 -7.82
N ASN A 149 -11.24 -23.58 -7.61
CA ASN A 149 -10.51 -23.78 -6.35
C ASN A 149 -9.42 -22.72 -6.16
N ALA A 150 -8.71 -22.35 -7.22
CA ALA A 150 -7.71 -21.29 -7.18
C ALA A 150 -8.33 -19.92 -6.86
N ARG A 151 -9.44 -19.56 -7.51
CA ARG A 151 -10.21 -18.34 -7.21
C ARG A 151 -10.75 -18.33 -5.78
N ALA A 152 -11.31 -19.45 -5.32
CA ALA A 152 -11.75 -19.60 -3.93
C ALA A 152 -10.58 -19.46 -2.94
N ALA A 153 -9.37 -19.89 -3.30
CA ALA A 153 -8.17 -19.69 -2.48
C ALA A 153 -7.77 -18.22 -2.40
N ILE A 154 -7.84 -17.47 -3.52
CA ILE A 154 -7.60 -16.02 -3.54
C ILE A 154 -8.57 -15.30 -2.61
N VAL A 155 -9.88 -15.63 -2.67
CA VAL A 155 -10.89 -15.04 -1.78
C VAL A 155 -10.60 -15.37 -0.31
N ARG A 156 -10.18 -16.60 0.01
CA ARG A 156 -9.75 -16.94 1.38
C ARG A 156 -8.54 -16.13 1.81
N GLY A 157 -7.56 -15.91 0.93
CA GLY A 157 -6.41 -15.04 1.18
C GLY A 157 -6.82 -13.60 1.49
N GLN A 158 -7.72 -13.03 0.68
CA GLN A 158 -8.30 -11.71 0.92
C GLN A 158 -9.00 -11.63 2.29
N ALA A 159 -9.81 -12.63 2.63
CA ALA A 159 -10.50 -12.68 3.92
C ALA A 159 -9.53 -12.75 5.10
N LEU A 160 -8.44 -13.52 4.97
CA LEU A 160 -7.38 -13.58 5.97
C LEU A 160 -6.68 -12.23 6.10
N PHE A 161 -6.36 -11.57 5.00
CA PHE A 161 -5.74 -10.24 5.04
C PHE A 161 -6.59 -9.24 5.84
N ASN A 162 -7.89 -9.22 5.57
CA ASN A 162 -8.82 -8.30 6.22
C ASN A 162 -9.17 -8.64 7.68
N THR A 163 -8.89 -9.86 8.17
CA THR A 163 -9.45 -10.31 9.47
C THR A 163 -8.51 -11.12 10.35
N LYS A 164 -7.39 -11.63 9.84
CA LYS A 164 -6.51 -12.53 10.59
C LYS A 164 -5.82 -11.78 11.70
N SER A 165 -6.18 -12.10 12.94
CA SER A 165 -5.50 -11.60 14.13
C SER A 165 -4.03 -12.03 14.15
N ILE A 166 -3.17 -11.06 14.42
CA ILE A 166 -1.72 -11.19 14.60
C ILE A 166 -1.31 -10.47 15.88
N GLN A 167 -0.22 -10.95 16.49
CA GLN A 167 0.42 -10.27 17.60
C GLN A 167 1.61 -9.49 17.03
N ILE A 168 1.55 -8.17 17.08
CA ILE A 168 2.60 -7.28 16.58
C ILE A 168 3.53 -6.98 17.75
N SER A 169 4.70 -7.61 17.73
CA SER A 169 5.75 -7.46 18.74
C SER A 169 7.07 -7.10 18.07
N SER A 170 7.92 -6.37 18.80
CA SER A 170 9.29 -6.03 18.36
C SER A 170 9.36 -5.25 17.03
N VAL A 171 8.30 -4.49 16.67
CA VAL A 171 8.28 -3.63 15.49
C VAL A 171 8.68 -2.21 15.88
N LYS A 172 9.83 -1.77 15.36
CA LYS A 172 10.35 -0.40 15.52
C LYS A 172 9.39 0.62 14.87
N GLY A 173 9.08 1.71 15.54
CA GLY A 173 8.06 2.68 15.14
C GLY A 173 6.64 2.29 15.55
N ILE A 174 6.47 1.23 16.34
CA ILE A 174 5.19 0.81 16.94
C ILE A 174 5.42 0.44 18.40
N ASN A 175 6.08 -0.69 18.65
CA ASN A 175 6.19 -1.21 20.01
C ASN A 175 7.04 -0.30 20.91
N ASP A 176 8.12 0.27 20.37
CA ASP A 176 8.97 1.25 21.04
C ASP A 176 8.30 2.63 21.15
N ASP A 177 7.71 3.14 20.06
CA ASP A 177 7.06 4.46 20.05
C ASP A 177 5.84 4.52 21.00
N PHE A 178 5.07 3.44 21.09
CA PHE A 178 3.91 3.33 21.99
C PHE A 178 4.26 2.72 23.37
N ASN A 179 5.50 2.28 23.58
CA ASN A 179 5.95 1.57 24.79
C ASN A 179 5.03 0.40 25.18
N ILE A 180 4.76 -0.48 24.21
CA ILE A 180 3.92 -1.69 24.35
C ILE A 180 4.66 -2.92 23.82
N ASP A 181 4.66 -4.01 24.59
CA ASP A 181 5.37 -5.24 24.20
C ASP A 181 4.68 -5.95 23.02
N VAL A 182 3.35 -5.98 23.05
CA VAL A 182 2.53 -6.63 22.03
C VAL A 182 1.32 -5.76 21.71
N LEU A 183 1.13 -5.47 20.43
CA LEU A 183 -0.07 -4.84 19.88
C LEU A 183 -0.90 -5.91 19.15
N PRO A 184 -2.09 -6.27 19.65
CA PRO A 184 -3.02 -7.10 18.89
C PRO A 184 -3.50 -6.33 17.65
N GLY A 185 -3.34 -6.93 16.48
CA GLY A 185 -3.70 -6.30 15.22
C GLY A 185 -4.12 -7.30 14.16
N ILE A 186 -4.24 -6.82 12.93
CA ILE A 186 -4.50 -7.59 11.71
C ILE A 186 -3.59 -7.06 10.60
N CYS A 187 -3.59 -7.67 9.42
CA CYS A 187 -2.73 -7.21 8.31
C CYS A 187 -3.02 -5.75 7.97
N THR A 188 -4.29 -5.36 8.00
CA THR A 188 -4.73 -3.99 7.71
C THR A 188 -4.43 -2.98 8.82
N THR A 189 -3.90 -3.41 9.97
CA THR A 189 -3.28 -2.48 10.95
C THR A 189 -2.07 -1.78 10.33
N CYS A 190 -1.29 -2.49 9.51
CA CYS A 190 -0.12 -1.99 8.80
C CYS A 190 -0.38 -1.72 7.31
N HIS A 191 -1.25 -2.48 6.66
CA HIS A 191 -1.54 -2.31 5.24
C HIS A 191 -2.95 -1.76 5.08
N ASN A 192 -3.11 -0.46 5.35
CA ASN A 192 -4.41 0.21 5.43
C ASN A 192 -4.77 1.04 4.19
N THR A 193 -3.90 1.06 3.17
CA THR A 193 -4.23 1.66 1.87
C THR A 193 -5.15 0.72 1.07
N PRO A 194 -6.39 1.13 0.74
CA PRO A 194 -7.33 0.30 0.01
C PRO A 194 -6.75 -0.31 -1.26
N ASN A 195 -6.89 -1.63 -1.42
CA ASN A 195 -6.48 -2.43 -2.57
C ASN A 195 -5.01 -2.34 -3.05
N SER A 196 -4.14 -1.56 -2.41
CA SER A 196 -2.75 -1.33 -2.83
C SER A 196 -1.68 -1.78 -1.82
N ASP A 197 -2.07 -2.43 -0.72
CA ASP A 197 -1.17 -3.09 0.24
C ASP A 197 -0.04 -2.17 0.78
N ASN A 198 -0.32 -0.88 0.97
CA ASN A 198 0.63 0.10 1.49
C ASN A 198 0.20 0.68 2.86
N HIS A 199 1.13 1.20 3.64
CA HIS A 199 0.83 1.96 4.87
C HIS A 199 0.55 3.44 4.58
N LEU A 200 -0.47 4.00 5.24
CA LEU A 200 -0.95 5.36 4.99
C LEU A 200 -0.16 6.48 5.67
N THR A 201 0.80 6.16 6.52
CA THR A 201 1.68 7.13 7.15
C THR A 201 3.15 6.68 7.09
N PRO A 202 4.12 7.59 7.32
CA PRO A 202 5.54 7.25 7.45
C PRO A 202 5.91 6.38 8.66
N MET A 203 4.96 5.65 9.25
CA MET A 203 5.23 4.67 10.29
C MET A 203 5.95 3.44 9.74
N ARG A 204 6.90 2.94 10.52
CA ARG A 204 7.75 1.80 10.17
C ARG A 204 7.07 0.48 10.56
N CYS A 205 5.90 0.18 10.01
CA CYS A 205 5.60 -1.25 9.80
C CYS A 205 6.63 -1.73 8.77
N LEU A 206 7.59 -2.56 9.19
CA LEU A 206 8.74 -2.93 8.38
C LEU A 206 8.30 -3.37 6.96
N TRP A 207 8.78 -2.64 5.96
CA TRP A 207 8.48 -2.74 4.52
C TRP A 207 8.96 -4.02 3.82
N ILE A 208 9.11 -5.14 4.54
CA ILE A 208 9.47 -6.41 3.93
C ILE A 208 8.17 -7.10 3.49
N LEU A 209 7.53 -6.63 2.41
CA LEU A 209 6.75 -7.53 1.53
C LEU A 209 6.24 -6.95 0.20
N VAL A 210 6.81 -5.86 -0.35
CA VAL A 210 6.28 -5.28 -1.62
C VAL A 210 6.47 -6.17 -2.87
N LEU A 211 7.16 -7.33 -2.79
CA LEU A 211 7.44 -8.17 -3.95
C LEU A 211 6.78 -9.55 -3.99
N LEU A 212 5.99 -9.96 -2.98
CA LEU A 212 5.62 -11.38 -2.84
C LEU A 212 4.15 -11.70 -2.57
N MET A 213 3.26 -10.71 -2.49
CA MET A 213 1.82 -10.96 -2.28
C MET A 213 1.12 -11.74 -3.40
N HIS A 214 1.73 -11.85 -4.58
CA HIS A 214 1.07 -12.46 -5.74
C HIS A 214 1.53 -13.89 -6.10
N ARG A 215 2.52 -14.47 -5.40
CA ARG A 215 2.91 -15.88 -5.61
C ARG A 215 2.60 -16.79 -4.43
N VAL A 216 2.07 -16.26 -3.34
CA VAL A 216 2.14 -16.96 -2.06
C VAL A 216 0.85 -16.80 -1.25
N VAL A 217 -0.24 -17.39 -1.75
CA VAL A 217 -1.39 -17.78 -0.89
C VAL A 217 -1.02 -18.99 0.00
N HIS A 218 0.20 -19.53 -0.12
CA HIS A 218 0.76 -20.59 0.74
C HIS A 218 1.68 -20.10 1.88
N ARG A 219 1.95 -18.80 2.01
CA ARG A 219 2.62 -18.17 3.17
C ARG A 219 1.96 -16.82 3.43
N ILE A 220 0.74 -16.91 3.94
CA ILE A 220 0.01 -15.77 4.49
C ILE A 220 0.83 -15.21 5.67
N CYS A 221 1.18 -13.92 5.59
CA CYS A 221 1.83 -13.12 6.63
C CYS A 221 3.06 -13.74 7.29
N HIS A 222 4.24 -13.54 6.69
CA HIS A 222 5.51 -13.59 7.42
C HIS A 222 5.70 -12.33 8.31
N CYS A 223 4.68 -11.98 9.10
CA CYS A 223 4.88 -11.19 10.34
C CYS A 223 5.25 -12.10 11.53
N ILE A 224 5.42 -13.41 11.29
CA ILE A 224 6.00 -14.35 12.24
C ILE A 224 7.46 -14.54 11.85
N ILE A 225 8.38 -13.75 12.43
CA ILE A 225 9.80 -14.12 12.43
C ILE A 225 10.36 -13.83 13.83
N HIS A 226 10.49 -14.95 14.57
CA HIS A 226 11.20 -15.23 15.83
C HIS A 226 10.81 -14.47 17.10
#